data_AF-A0A3B8LLN7-F1
#
_entry.id   AF-A0A3B8LLN7-F1
#
_cell.length_a   1.000
_cell.length_b   1.000
_cell.length_c   1.000
_cell.angle_alpha   90.00
_cell.angle_beta   90.00
_cell.angle_gamma   90.00
#
_symmetry.space_group_name_H-M   'P 1'
#
loop_
_entity.id
_entity.type
_entity.pdbx_description
1 polymer ?
#
loop_
_entity_poly.entity_id
_entity_poly.type
_entity_poly.pdbx_seq_one_letter_code
_entity_poly.pdbx_strand_id
1 'polypeptide(L)'
;CTWGTSCINGSCLCPSGLTNCNGQCTHTSNNASHCGQCSLSCKAGERCQNGSCELPCAANSVLCNNTCTDIKQDTNNCGACGNQCPSGSFCFDGLCAISCPAGLLKCGGTCVDNRNDRNNCGGCGNQCPSGWVCHEAKCFQTCSPVTTRCDNRCVDVQNDNDHCGACGNKCPSGKMCVNGSCNAPCIGGSQAICNGSCVDTASHPLHCGGCGIKCINGASCQGGKCVFNCPTHQVVCNNVCVDISNDRSNCGVCGKTCPSGQLCAKGQCTQTCPRGTTLCGNVCADLNSAQNHCGSCGNACSSGKTCSSGICTTQCPSMIPDICDGKCTYLMGDPNNCGTCGNICGSNMNCVNGTCQPR
;
A
#
# COMPACT_ATOMS: atom_id res chain seq x y z
N CYS A 1 -51.05 47.96 14.55
CA CYS A 1 -50.48 46.65 14.21
C CYS A 1 -51.34 46.01 13.12
N THR A 2 -50.73 45.40 12.11
CA THR A 2 -51.42 44.70 11.00
C THR A 2 -51.76 43.26 11.39
N TRP A 3 -52.41 42.53 10.48
CA TRP A 3 -52.93 41.17 10.70
C TRP A 3 -51.91 40.23 11.37
N GLY A 4 -52.27 39.71 12.54
CA GLY A 4 -51.49 38.72 13.30
C GLY A 4 -50.38 39.29 14.20
N THR A 5 -50.17 40.61 14.23
CA THR A 5 -49.18 41.25 15.14
C THR A 5 -49.85 41.85 16.38
N SER A 6 -49.18 41.76 17.52
CA SER A 6 -49.60 42.37 18.79
C SER A 6 -48.76 43.59 19.13
N CYS A 7 -49.37 44.64 19.69
CA CYS A 7 -48.65 45.81 20.16
C CYS A 7 -48.03 45.50 21.52
N ILE A 8 -46.70 45.48 21.59
CA ILE A 8 -45.92 45.25 22.82
C ILE A 8 -44.88 46.37 22.89
N ASN A 9 -44.93 47.18 23.96
CA ASN A 9 -44.03 48.33 24.18
C ASN A 9 -43.92 49.29 22.98
N GLY A 10 -45.05 49.62 22.36
CA GLY A 10 -45.10 50.57 21.23
C GLY A 10 -44.63 50.00 19.89
N SER A 11 -44.28 48.71 19.83
CA SER A 11 -43.86 48.02 18.60
C SER A 11 -44.84 46.89 18.26
N CYS A 12 -45.08 46.68 16.97
CA CYS A 12 -45.91 45.58 16.48
C CYS A 12 -45.05 44.33 16.28
N LEU A 13 -45.21 43.35 17.17
CA LEU A 13 -44.41 42.12 17.19
C LEU A 13 -45.27 40.91 16.83
N CYS A 14 -44.64 39.90 16.22
CA CYS A 14 -45.28 38.60 16.00
C CYS A 14 -45.31 37.77 17.29
N PRO A 15 -46.30 36.87 17.45
CA PRO A 15 -46.29 35.88 18.51
C PRO A 15 -45.02 35.00 18.46
N SER A 16 -44.66 34.41 19.60
CA SER A 16 -43.48 33.54 19.70
C SER A 16 -43.51 32.43 18.65
N GLY A 17 -42.39 32.24 17.94
CA GLY A 17 -42.24 31.23 16.89
C GLY A 17 -42.67 31.68 15.48
N LEU A 18 -43.17 32.90 15.30
CA LEU A 18 -43.48 33.48 14.00
C LEU A 18 -42.54 34.63 13.65
N THR A 19 -42.17 34.74 12.38
CA THR A 19 -41.35 35.83 11.84
C THR A 19 -42.25 36.86 11.15
N ASN A 20 -41.96 38.15 11.37
CA ASN A 20 -42.65 39.23 10.67
C ASN A 20 -42.06 39.39 9.26
N CYS A 21 -42.84 38.99 8.25
CA CYS A 21 -42.50 39.16 6.86
C CYS A 21 -43.37 40.25 6.24
N ASN A 22 -42.85 41.49 6.21
CA ASN A 22 -43.51 42.67 5.64
C ASN A 22 -44.93 42.92 6.19
N GLY A 23 -45.11 42.77 7.51
CA GLY A 23 -46.37 43.04 8.20
C GLY A 23 -47.30 41.83 8.31
N GLN A 24 -46.88 40.64 7.85
CA GLN A 24 -47.57 39.36 8.02
C GLN A 24 -46.72 38.41 8.88
N CYS A 25 -47.29 37.88 9.95
CA CYS A 25 -46.64 36.87 10.78
C CYS A 25 -46.77 35.48 10.15
N THR A 26 -45.63 34.81 9.94
CA THR A 26 -45.59 33.49 9.30
C THR A 26 -44.59 32.56 9.97
N HIS A 27 -44.84 31.25 9.87
CA HIS A 27 -43.89 30.23 10.30
C HIS A 27 -42.90 29.94 9.18
N THR A 28 -41.68 30.45 9.30
CA THR A 28 -40.62 30.20 8.31
C THR A 28 -40.15 28.76 8.30
N SER A 29 -40.52 27.95 9.29
CA SER A 29 -40.16 26.53 9.35
C SER A 29 -41.01 25.63 8.45
N ASN A 30 -42.21 26.05 8.05
CA ASN A 30 -43.14 25.22 7.29
C ASN A 30 -44.00 25.97 6.25
N ASN A 31 -43.87 27.29 6.13
CA ASN A 31 -44.57 28.06 5.10
C ASN A 31 -43.78 28.03 3.79
N ALA A 32 -44.37 27.41 2.76
CA ALA A 32 -43.76 27.28 1.44
C ALA A 32 -43.48 28.61 0.72
N SER A 33 -44.14 29.71 1.10
CA SER A 33 -43.89 31.05 0.52
C SER A 33 -42.87 31.89 1.31
N HIS A 34 -42.46 31.42 2.51
CA HIS A 34 -41.55 32.11 3.42
C HIS A 34 -40.58 31.13 4.09
N CYS A 35 -40.04 30.17 3.35
CA CYS A 35 -39.29 29.06 3.94
C CYS A 35 -37.87 29.49 4.34
N GLY A 36 -37.50 29.30 5.61
CA GLY A 36 -36.21 29.71 6.18
C GLY A 36 -36.06 31.22 6.37
N GLN A 37 -36.55 32.01 5.42
CA GLN A 37 -36.55 33.48 5.45
C GLN A 37 -37.77 34.05 4.74
N CYS A 38 -38.05 35.33 5.03
CA CYS A 38 -39.15 36.04 4.40
C CYS A 38 -39.02 36.09 2.87
N SER A 39 -40.12 35.81 2.18
CA SER A 39 -40.24 35.87 0.71
C SER A 39 -39.42 34.83 -0.05
N LEU A 40 -38.77 33.88 0.63
CA LEU A 40 -38.23 32.69 -0.03
C LEU A 40 -39.39 31.71 -0.28
N SER A 41 -39.86 31.68 -1.53
CA SER A 41 -40.85 30.70 -1.97
C SER A 41 -40.17 29.44 -2.49
N CYS A 42 -40.58 28.29 -1.99
CA CYS A 42 -40.17 26.99 -2.50
C CYS A 42 -40.63 26.82 -3.95
N LYS A 43 -39.81 26.14 -4.74
CA LYS A 43 -40.12 25.89 -6.16
C LYS A 43 -41.32 24.95 -6.27
N ALA A 44 -41.93 24.92 -7.46
CA ALA A 44 -43.02 24.00 -7.74
C ALA A 44 -42.60 22.56 -7.41
N GLY A 45 -43.32 21.93 -6.48
CA GLY A 45 -43.07 20.56 -6.04
C GLY A 45 -42.22 20.42 -4.77
N GLU A 46 -41.74 21.50 -4.17
CA GLU A 46 -41.08 21.50 -2.86
C GLU A 46 -42.07 21.87 -1.76
N ARG A 47 -41.82 21.38 -0.54
CA ARG A 47 -42.49 21.84 0.69
C ARG A 47 -41.46 22.44 1.63
N CYS A 48 -41.89 23.39 2.45
CA CYS A 48 -41.02 23.90 3.50
C CYS A 48 -40.98 22.93 4.68
N GLN A 49 -39.79 22.44 5.02
CA GLN A 49 -39.56 21.55 6.15
C GLN A 49 -38.37 22.05 6.95
N ASN A 50 -38.59 22.37 8.24
CA ASN A 50 -37.58 22.93 9.15
C ASN A 50 -36.84 24.17 8.60
N GLY A 51 -37.50 24.97 7.76
CA GLY A 51 -36.92 26.18 7.19
C GLY A 51 -36.09 25.95 5.92
N SER A 52 -36.12 24.75 5.36
CA SER A 52 -35.53 24.43 4.07
C SER A 52 -36.60 23.97 3.08
N CYS A 53 -36.49 24.40 1.83
CA CYS A 53 -37.32 23.87 0.76
C CYS A 53 -36.82 22.48 0.39
N GLU A 54 -37.63 21.47 0.70
CA GLU A 54 -37.31 20.07 0.51
C GLU A 54 -38.34 19.44 -0.42
N LEU A 55 -37.91 18.52 -1.28
CA LEU A 55 -38.84 17.70 -2.04
C LEU A 55 -39.64 16.83 -1.04
N PRO A 56 -40.97 16.69 -1.19
CA PRO A 56 -41.82 15.91 -0.29
C PRO A 56 -41.58 14.40 -0.39
N CYS A 57 -40.68 13.98 -1.27
CA CYS A 57 -40.46 12.60 -1.67
C CYS A 57 -39.31 11.99 -0.85
N ALA A 58 -39.42 10.68 -0.58
CA ALA A 58 -38.35 9.93 0.10
C ALA A 58 -37.05 9.98 -0.71
N ALA A 59 -35.92 9.71 -0.05
CA ALA A 59 -34.62 9.65 -0.72
C ALA A 59 -34.68 8.76 -1.98
N ASN A 60 -34.08 9.24 -3.08
CA ASN A 60 -34.08 8.63 -4.42
C ASN A 60 -35.38 8.78 -5.24
N SER A 61 -36.39 9.50 -4.74
CA SER A 61 -37.60 9.80 -5.52
C SER A 61 -37.75 11.30 -5.77
N VAL A 62 -38.30 11.66 -6.94
CA VAL A 62 -38.58 13.06 -7.32
C VAL A 62 -40.05 13.22 -7.70
N LEU A 63 -40.56 14.45 -7.64
CA LEU A 63 -41.95 14.72 -7.96
C LEU A 63 -42.16 14.78 -9.48
N CYS A 64 -42.85 13.78 -10.03
CA CYS A 64 -43.28 13.75 -11.43
C CYS A 64 -44.80 13.87 -11.47
N ASN A 65 -45.32 14.95 -12.06
CA ASN A 65 -46.77 15.23 -12.15
C ASN A 65 -47.50 15.07 -10.79
N ASN A 66 -46.98 15.72 -9.74
CA ASN A 66 -47.48 15.65 -8.36
C ASN A 66 -47.43 14.26 -7.70
N THR A 67 -46.74 13.29 -8.29
CA THR A 67 -46.54 11.94 -7.71
C THR A 67 -45.05 11.69 -7.47
N CYS A 68 -44.69 11.27 -6.26
CA CYS A 68 -43.31 10.89 -5.96
C CYS A 68 -42.96 9.61 -6.72
N THR A 69 -41.95 9.72 -7.58
CA THR A 69 -41.54 8.66 -8.51
C THR A 69 -40.08 8.31 -8.25
N ASP A 70 -39.77 7.02 -8.11
CA ASP A 70 -38.41 6.52 -7.94
C ASP A 70 -37.67 6.56 -9.29
N ILE A 71 -36.87 7.60 -9.48
CA ILE A 71 -36.14 7.78 -10.74
C ILE A 71 -34.93 6.86 -10.86
N LYS A 72 -34.60 6.06 -9.84
CA LYS A 72 -33.49 5.12 -9.90
C LYS A 72 -33.88 3.74 -10.39
N GLN A 73 -35.16 3.38 -10.29
CA GLN A 73 -35.68 2.05 -10.60
C GLN A 73 -36.85 2.08 -11.58
N ASP A 74 -37.55 3.21 -11.71
CA ASP A 74 -38.68 3.33 -12.65
C ASP A 74 -38.19 3.42 -14.10
N THR A 75 -38.56 2.44 -14.90
CA THR A 75 -38.20 2.33 -16.31
C THR A 75 -38.82 3.43 -17.17
N ASN A 76 -39.90 4.08 -16.71
CA ASN A 76 -40.56 5.19 -17.41
C ASN A 76 -40.07 6.57 -16.97
N ASN A 77 -39.31 6.65 -15.88
CA ASN A 77 -38.86 7.90 -15.27
C ASN A 77 -37.37 7.83 -14.88
N CYS A 78 -36.54 7.17 -15.69
CA CYS A 78 -35.19 6.80 -15.29
C CYS A 78 -34.24 8.00 -15.30
N GLY A 79 -33.71 8.39 -14.15
CA GLY A 79 -32.84 9.56 -13.97
C GLY A 79 -33.57 10.91 -14.01
N ALA A 80 -34.74 10.98 -14.66
CA ALA A 80 -35.60 12.16 -14.73
C ALA A 80 -37.05 11.78 -15.08
N CYS A 81 -38.00 12.64 -14.72
CA CYS A 81 -39.41 12.46 -15.06
C CYS A 81 -39.63 12.32 -16.57
N GLY A 82 -40.40 11.30 -16.98
CA GLY A 82 -40.71 11.01 -18.37
C GLY A 82 -39.55 10.47 -19.20
N ASN A 83 -38.37 10.26 -18.62
CA ASN A 83 -37.25 9.65 -19.32
C ASN A 83 -37.43 8.12 -19.37
N GLN A 84 -38.22 7.67 -20.34
CA GLN A 84 -38.48 6.25 -20.55
C GLN A 84 -37.27 5.56 -21.17
N CYS A 85 -36.89 4.42 -20.59
CA CYS A 85 -35.80 3.62 -21.11
C CYS A 85 -36.17 2.91 -22.43
N PRO A 86 -35.21 2.77 -23.37
CA PRO A 86 -35.42 2.06 -24.63
C PRO A 86 -35.94 0.62 -24.45
N SER A 87 -36.65 0.11 -25.45
CA SER A 87 -37.19 -1.25 -25.41
C SER A 87 -36.11 -2.31 -25.14
N GLY A 88 -36.36 -3.17 -24.15
CA GLY A 88 -35.43 -4.22 -23.71
C GLY A 88 -34.41 -3.80 -22.66
N SER A 89 -34.32 -2.50 -22.35
CA SER A 89 -33.53 -1.96 -21.25
C SER A 89 -34.37 -1.79 -19.98
N PHE A 90 -33.71 -1.50 -18.87
CA PHE A 90 -34.33 -1.26 -17.56
C PHE A 90 -33.62 -0.11 -16.85
N CYS A 91 -34.24 0.46 -15.82
CA CYS A 91 -33.60 1.52 -15.04
C CYS A 91 -32.73 0.94 -13.92
N PHE A 92 -31.46 1.36 -13.88
CA PHE A 92 -30.53 1.01 -12.82
C PHE A 92 -29.77 2.25 -12.36
N ASP A 93 -29.99 2.64 -11.10
CA ASP A 93 -29.38 3.82 -10.46
C ASP A 93 -29.56 5.10 -11.28
N GLY A 94 -30.71 5.23 -11.94
CA GLY A 94 -31.08 6.39 -12.74
C GLY A 94 -30.54 6.38 -14.17
N LEU A 95 -29.96 5.26 -14.61
CA LEU A 95 -29.48 5.09 -15.97
C LEU A 95 -30.17 3.90 -16.65
N CYS A 96 -30.52 4.06 -17.92
CA CYS A 96 -31.05 2.98 -18.72
C CYS A 96 -29.94 1.98 -19.06
N ALA A 97 -30.11 0.74 -18.64
CA ALA A 97 -29.14 -0.32 -18.77
C ALA A 97 -29.75 -1.53 -19.50
N ILE A 98 -28.97 -2.20 -20.35
CA ILE A 98 -29.41 -3.43 -21.04
C ILE A 98 -28.98 -4.67 -20.22
N SER A 99 -27.86 -4.55 -19.49
CA SER A 99 -27.28 -5.55 -18.61
C SER A 99 -26.96 -4.98 -17.24
N CYS A 100 -26.86 -5.85 -16.24
CA CYS A 100 -26.41 -5.45 -14.91
C CYS A 100 -24.90 -5.19 -14.86
N PRO A 101 -24.43 -4.36 -13.91
CA PRO A 101 -23.01 -4.28 -13.57
C PRO A 101 -22.41 -5.65 -13.26
N ALA A 102 -21.09 -5.76 -13.44
CA ALA A 102 -20.37 -6.99 -13.12
C ALA A 102 -20.66 -7.46 -11.69
N GLY A 103 -20.98 -8.75 -11.54
CA GLY A 103 -21.29 -9.37 -10.25
C GLY A 103 -22.77 -9.33 -9.83
N LEU A 104 -23.64 -8.65 -10.59
CA LEU A 104 -25.09 -8.64 -10.33
C LEU A 104 -25.87 -9.44 -11.40
N LEU A 105 -26.99 -10.04 -10.98
CA LEU A 105 -27.88 -10.82 -11.83
C LEU A 105 -29.10 -9.98 -12.24
N LYS A 106 -29.47 -10.02 -13.53
CA LYS A 106 -30.69 -9.36 -14.03
C LYS A 106 -31.92 -10.21 -13.68
N CYS A 107 -32.83 -9.65 -12.89
CA CYS A 107 -34.06 -10.30 -12.44
C CYS A 107 -35.26 -9.39 -12.69
N GLY A 108 -36.11 -9.74 -13.67
CA GLY A 108 -37.37 -9.02 -13.89
C GLY A 108 -37.24 -7.52 -14.14
N GLY A 109 -36.10 -7.04 -14.68
CA GLY A 109 -35.84 -5.62 -14.89
C GLY A 109 -35.11 -4.91 -13.75
N THR A 110 -34.68 -5.62 -12.71
CA THR A 110 -33.79 -5.09 -11.67
C THR A 110 -32.49 -5.87 -11.61
N CYS A 111 -31.46 -5.30 -10.99
CA CYS A 111 -30.21 -6.01 -10.70
C CYS A 111 -30.19 -6.42 -9.23
N VAL A 112 -29.95 -7.70 -8.99
CA VAL A 112 -29.87 -8.26 -7.64
C VAL A 112 -28.51 -8.91 -7.41
N ASP A 113 -28.01 -8.84 -6.18
CA ASP A 113 -26.82 -9.57 -5.76
C ASP A 113 -27.20 -11.02 -5.47
N ASN A 114 -27.10 -11.90 -6.45
CA ASN A 114 -27.44 -13.31 -6.23
C ASN A 114 -26.43 -14.08 -5.37
N ARG A 115 -25.32 -13.46 -4.94
CA ARG A 115 -24.31 -14.10 -4.10
C ARG A 115 -24.59 -13.88 -2.62
N ASN A 116 -25.22 -12.76 -2.25
CA ASN A 116 -25.44 -12.39 -0.85
C ASN A 116 -26.87 -11.92 -0.53
N ASP A 117 -27.74 -11.69 -1.51
CA ASP A 117 -29.15 -11.40 -1.27
C ASP A 117 -29.90 -12.69 -0.93
N ARG A 118 -30.42 -12.77 0.30
CA ARG A 118 -31.21 -13.91 0.77
C ARG A 118 -32.45 -14.18 -0.08
N ASN A 119 -33.00 -13.17 -0.76
CA ASN A 119 -34.22 -13.30 -1.56
C ASN A 119 -33.92 -13.73 -3.00
N ASN A 120 -32.66 -13.70 -3.41
CA ASN A 120 -32.22 -13.98 -4.78
C ASN A 120 -30.99 -14.92 -4.81
N CYS A 121 -30.87 -15.83 -3.85
CA CYS A 121 -29.63 -16.57 -3.61
C CYS A 121 -29.36 -17.63 -4.68
N GLY A 122 -28.30 -17.48 -5.47
CA GLY A 122 -28.01 -18.35 -6.61
C GLY A 122 -28.87 -18.10 -7.85
N GLY A 123 -29.93 -17.27 -7.75
CA GLY A 123 -30.84 -17.00 -8.84
C GLY A 123 -32.02 -16.12 -8.43
N CYS A 124 -32.70 -15.55 -9.42
CA CYS A 124 -33.84 -14.66 -9.21
C CYS A 124 -34.95 -15.32 -8.35
N GLY A 125 -35.39 -14.64 -7.29
CA GLY A 125 -36.47 -15.10 -6.42
C GLY A 125 -36.17 -16.36 -5.61
N ASN A 126 -34.93 -16.88 -5.65
CA ASN A 126 -34.54 -18.05 -4.87
C ASN A 126 -34.30 -17.64 -3.41
N GLN A 127 -35.39 -17.55 -2.65
CA GLN A 127 -35.36 -17.11 -1.26
C GLN A 127 -34.83 -18.22 -0.34
N CYS A 128 -33.86 -17.90 0.50
CA CYS A 128 -33.36 -18.81 1.52
C CYS A 128 -34.41 -19.10 2.60
N PRO A 129 -34.37 -20.29 3.24
CA PRO A 129 -35.24 -20.63 4.37
C PRO A 129 -35.17 -19.58 5.48
N SER A 130 -36.23 -19.51 6.29
CA SER A 130 -36.30 -18.55 7.40
C SER A 130 -35.09 -18.69 8.34
N GLY A 131 -34.43 -17.57 8.61
CA GLY A 131 -33.23 -17.50 9.44
C GLY A 131 -31.92 -17.85 8.72
N TRP A 132 -31.94 -18.33 7.47
CA TRP A 132 -30.73 -18.64 6.71
C TRP A 132 -30.18 -17.38 6.01
N VAL A 133 -28.90 -17.41 5.66
CA VAL A 133 -28.20 -16.34 4.94
C VAL A 133 -27.77 -16.81 3.57
N CYS A 134 -27.71 -15.89 2.61
CA CYS A 134 -27.05 -16.17 1.34
C CYS A 134 -25.57 -15.80 1.44
N HIS A 135 -24.71 -16.73 1.02
CA HIS A 135 -23.29 -16.49 0.89
C HIS A 135 -22.77 -17.28 -0.30
N GLU A 136 -22.00 -16.65 -1.18
CA GLU A 136 -21.44 -17.30 -2.37
C GLU A 136 -22.50 -18.04 -3.20
N ALA A 137 -23.68 -17.43 -3.32
CA ALA A 137 -24.83 -17.89 -4.10
C ALA A 137 -25.50 -19.17 -3.58
N LYS A 138 -25.28 -19.52 -2.31
CA LYS A 138 -25.91 -20.65 -1.62
C LYS A 138 -26.47 -20.23 -0.26
N CYS A 139 -27.54 -20.91 0.15
CA CYS A 139 -28.15 -20.68 1.46
C CYS A 139 -27.42 -21.48 2.54
N PHE A 140 -27.08 -20.83 3.64
CA PHE A 140 -26.45 -21.42 4.81
C PHE A 140 -27.24 -21.12 6.09
N GLN A 141 -27.31 -22.10 6.99
CA GLN A 141 -27.94 -21.92 8.31
C GLN A 141 -27.12 -20.98 9.20
N THR A 142 -25.80 -21.09 9.13
CA THR A 142 -24.83 -20.27 9.87
C THR A 142 -23.69 -19.86 8.93
N CYS A 143 -23.04 -18.73 9.24
CA CYS A 143 -21.84 -18.33 8.52
C CYS A 143 -20.68 -19.30 8.75
N SER A 144 -19.73 -19.32 7.80
CA SER A 144 -18.47 -20.05 7.93
C SER A 144 -17.72 -19.58 9.19
N PRO A 145 -16.92 -20.41 9.89
CA PRO A 145 -16.19 -20.03 11.09
C PRO A 145 -15.30 -18.78 10.95
N VAL A 146 -14.89 -18.45 9.72
CA VAL A 146 -14.05 -17.27 9.39
C VAL A 146 -14.85 -16.03 9.02
N THR A 147 -16.18 -16.09 9.03
CA THR A 147 -17.07 -14.97 8.67
C THR A 147 -18.11 -14.75 9.75
N THR A 148 -18.47 -13.49 9.99
CA THR A 148 -19.48 -13.09 10.98
C THR A 148 -20.81 -12.84 10.29
N ARG A 149 -21.91 -13.22 10.92
CA ARG A 149 -23.25 -12.90 10.45
C ARG A 149 -23.54 -11.42 10.69
N CYS A 150 -23.68 -10.66 9.61
CA CYS A 150 -24.15 -9.28 9.63
C CYS A 150 -25.52 -9.23 8.94
N ASP A 151 -26.57 -9.11 9.77
CA ASP A 151 -27.98 -9.19 9.35
C ASP A 151 -28.31 -10.45 8.53
N ASN A 152 -28.46 -10.28 7.22
CA ASN A 152 -28.87 -11.31 6.27
C ASN A 152 -27.71 -11.86 5.42
N ARG A 153 -26.46 -11.49 5.70
CA ARG A 153 -25.28 -11.96 4.96
C ARG A 153 -24.12 -12.35 5.87
N CYS A 154 -23.18 -13.11 5.32
CA CYS A 154 -21.90 -13.41 5.97
C CYS A 154 -20.84 -12.42 5.51
N VAL A 155 -20.13 -11.82 6.46
CA VAL A 155 -19.08 -10.84 6.20
C VAL A 155 -17.78 -11.28 6.83
N ASP A 156 -16.67 -11.13 6.10
CA ASP A 156 -15.34 -11.24 6.67
C ASP A 156 -14.97 -9.96 7.42
N VAL A 157 -15.28 -9.92 8.71
CA VAL A 157 -14.95 -8.77 9.56
C VAL A 157 -13.44 -8.56 9.75
N GLN A 158 -12.60 -9.48 9.30
CA GLN A 158 -11.14 -9.31 9.41
C GLN A 158 -10.59 -8.39 8.31
N ASN A 159 -11.27 -8.31 7.16
CA ASN A 159 -10.75 -7.64 5.96
C ASN A 159 -11.78 -6.76 5.24
N ASP A 160 -13.06 -6.79 5.61
CA ASP A 160 -14.10 -5.93 5.03
C ASP A 160 -14.01 -4.51 5.61
N ASN A 161 -13.73 -3.53 4.75
CA ASN A 161 -13.60 -2.12 5.14
C ASN A 161 -14.89 -1.48 5.66
N ASP A 162 -16.07 -2.03 5.35
CA ASP A 162 -17.35 -1.54 5.85
C ASP A 162 -17.80 -2.28 7.12
N HIS A 163 -17.11 -3.35 7.52
CA HIS A 163 -17.47 -4.22 8.67
C HIS A 163 -16.25 -4.65 9.51
N CYS A 164 -15.30 -3.75 9.71
CA CYS A 164 -14.01 -4.10 10.28
C CYS A 164 -14.06 -4.40 11.78
N GLY A 165 -13.76 -5.63 12.18
CA GLY A 165 -13.81 -6.12 13.57
C GLY A 165 -15.22 -6.38 14.09
N ALA A 166 -16.23 -5.70 13.54
CA ALA A 166 -17.64 -5.87 13.87
C ALA A 166 -18.54 -5.44 12.70
N CYS A 167 -19.76 -5.97 12.65
CA CYS A 167 -20.74 -5.61 11.64
C CYS A 167 -21.02 -4.10 11.59
N GLY A 168 -20.93 -3.50 10.41
CA GLY A 168 -21.19 -2.08 10.17
C GLY A 168 -20.10 -1.14 10.65
N ASN A 169 -19.00 -1.66 11.23
CA ASN A 169 -17.87 -0.84 11.66
C ASN A 169 -17.01 -0.43 10.45
N LYS A 170 -17.46 0.58 9.73
CA LYS A 170 -16.77 1.12 8.57
C LYS A 170 -15.48 1.82 8.97
N CYS A 171 -14.38 1.49 8.28
CA CYS A 171 -13.12 2.17 8.47
C CYS A 171 -13.19 3.66 8.06
N PRO A 172 -12.61 4.58 8.87
CA PRO A 172 -12.50 5.99 8.51
C PRO A 172 -11.81 6.20 7.16
N SER A 173 -12.08 7.33 6.53
CA SER A 173 -11.46 7.71 5.26
C SER A 173 -9.94 7.57 5.30
N GLY A 174 -9.39 6.89 4.28
CA GLY A 174 -7.96 6.62 4.21
C GLY A 174 -7.48 5.60 5.24
N LYS A 175 -8.32 4.66 5.68
CA LYS A 175 -7.92 3.46 6.44
C LYS A 175 -8.42 2.20 5.76
N MET A 176 -7.76 1.07 6.01
CA MET A 176 -8.15 -0.25 5.54
C MET A 176 -8.31 -1.23 6.69
N CYS A 177 -9.20 -2.21 6.54
CA CYS A 177 -9.39 -3.26 7.51
C CYS A 177 -8.29 -4.31 7.37
N VAL A 178 -7.58 -4.56 8.47
CA VAL A 178 -6.58 -5.63 8.55
C VAL A 178 -6.73 -6.30 9.91
N ASN A 179 -6.95 -7.61 9.91
CA ASN A 179 -7.16 -8.43 11.11
C ASN A 179 -8.19 -7.79 12.07
N GLY A 180 -9.29 -7.28 11.51
CA GLY A 180 -10.39 -6.72 12.28
C GLY A 180 -10.12 -5.35 12.89
N SER A 181 -9.04 -4.67 12.48
CA SER A 181 -8.71 -3.31 12.91
C SER A 181 -8.53 -2.36 11.72
N CYS A 182 -9.07 -1.15 11.84
CA CYS A 182 -8.89 -0.10 10.84
C CYS A 182 -7.51 0.54 10.96
N ASN A 183 -6.62 0.15 10.06
CA ASN A 183 -5.25 0.61 10.01
C ASN A 183 -5.07 1.69 8.95
N ALA A 184 -4.17 2.64 9.21
CA ALA A 184 -3.75 3.55 8.14
C ALA A 184 -3.06 2.73 7.02
N PRO A 185 -3.34 3.00 5.74
CA PRO A 185 -2.54 2.46 4.65
C PRO A 185 -1.10 2.94 4.85
N CYS A 186 -0.16 2.06 4.53
CA CYS A 186 1.25 2.41 4.63
C CYS A 186 1.54 3.60 3.70
N ILE A 187 2.27 4.59 4.22
CA ILE A 187 2.54 5.85 3.53
C ILE A 187 3.79 5.66 2.66
N GLY A 188 3.59 5.42 1.37
CA GLY A 188 4.67 5.34 0.37
C GLY A 188 4.61 4.07 -0.48
N GLY A 189 4.94 4.21 -1.77
CA GLY A 189 4.72 3.17 -2.78
C GLY A 189 5.48 1.85 -2.60
N SER A 190 6.50 1.81 -1.73
CA SER A 190 7.25 0.59 -1.41
C SER A 190 6.86 -0.07 -0.10
N GLN A 191 5.94 0.52 0.68
CA GLN A 191 5.52 -0.05 1.96
C GLN A 191 4.37 -1.05 1.79
N ALA A 192 4.47 -2.19 2.46
CA ALA A 192 3.43 -3.21 2.51
C ALA A 192 3.07 -3.53 3.97
N ILE A 193 1.82 -3.95 4.19
CA ILE A 193 1.40 -4.47 5.49
C ILE A 193 1.85 -5.92 5.59
N CYS A 194 2.86 -6.19 6.42
CA CYS A 194 3.32 -7.54 6.73
C CYS A 194 3.10 -7.82 8.21
N ASN A 195 2.33 -8.86 8.52
CA ASN A 195 1.95 -9.23 9.89
C ASN A 195 1.30 -8.07 10.68
N GLY A 196 0.48 -7.25 10.01
CA GLY A 196 -0.23 -6.12 10.63
C GLY A 196 0.59 -4.84 10.79
N SER A 197 1.86 -4.84 10.38
CA SER A 197 2.74 -3.67 10.46
C SER A 197 3.19 -3.21 9.08
N CYS A 198 3.37 -1.90 8.91
CA CYS A 198 3.97 -1.35 7.70
C CYS A 198 5.46 -1.61 7.67
N VAL A 199 5.93 -2.27 6.62
CA VAL A 199 7.36 -2.50 6.35
C VAL A 199 7.68 -2.03 4.93
N ASP A 200 8.81 -1.34 4.79
CA ASP A 200 9.31 -0.91 3.50
C ASP A 200 9.94 -2.09 2.75
N THR A 201 9.20 -2.65 1.80
CA THR A 201 9.67 -3.79 1.01
C THR A 201 10.81 -3.43 0.07
N ALA A 202 11.13 -2.15 -0.13
CA ALA A 202 12.27 -1.75 -0.96
C ALA A 202 13.63 -1.96 -0.27
N SER A 203 13.65 -2.01 1.06
CA SER A 203 14.88 -1.98 1.85
C SER A 203 14.90 -3.02 3.00
N HIS A 204 13.75 -3.56 3.39
CA HIS A 204 13.68 -4.42 4.56
C HIS A 204 14.29 -5.82 4.31
N PRO A 205 15.26 -6.27 5.14
CA PRO A 205 16.03 -7.49 4.89
C PRO A 205 15.20 -8.80 4.95
N LEU A 206 14.06 -8.76 5.65
CA LEU A 206 13.12 -9.89 5.78
C LEU A 206 11.85 -9.76 4.91
N HIS A 207 11.69 -8.65 4.19
CA HIS A 207 10.48 -8.37 3.39
C HIS A 207 10.84 -7.76 2.02
N CYS A 208 11.92 -8.21 1.40
CA CYS A 208 12.49 -7.61 0.20
C CYS A 208 11.65 -7.89 -1.06
N GLY A 209 10.99 -6.86 -1.59
CA GLY A 209 10.05 -6.97 -2.71
C GLY A 209 8.69 -7.54 -2.34
N GLY A 210 8.48 -7.91 -1.07
CA GLY A 210 7.22 -8.48 -0.59
C GLY A 210 7.31 -9.08 0.82
N CYS A 211 6.16 -9.31 1.45
CA CYS A 211 6.10 -9.84 2.80
C CYS A 211 6.74 -11.24 2.92
N GLY A 212 7.72 -11.39 3.83
CA GLY A 212 8.33 -12.68 4.15
C GLY A 212 9.47 -13.07 3.20
N ILE A 213 9.78 -12.22 2.20
CA ILE A 213 10.86 -12.48 1.26
C ILE A 213 12.19 -12.05 1.91
N LYS A 214 12.88 -13.03 2.50
CA LYS A 214 14.22 -12.84 3.04
C LYS A 214 15.28 -13.05 1.96
N CYS A 215 16.26 -12.15 1.90
CA CYS A 215 17.41 -12.34 1.02
C CYS A 215 18.33 -13.47 1.54
N ILE A 216 18.73 -14.35 0.63
CA ILE A 216 19.59 -15.51 0.94
C ILE A 216 21.07 -15.15 0.84
N ASN A 217 21.93 -15.96 1.46
CA ASN A 217 23.39 -15.88 1.34
C ASN A 217 23.99 -14.48 1.61
N GLY A 218 23.37 -13.71 2.52
CA GLY A 218 23.86 -12.38 2.91
C GLY A 218 23.58 -11.26 1.90
N ALA A 219 22.76 -11.50 0.88
CA ALA A 219 22.32 -10.43 -0.02
C ALA A 219 21.55 -9.35 0.74
N SER A 220 21.74 -8.10 0.33
CA SER A 220 21.05 -6.92 0.87
C SER A 220 19.79 -6.61 0.06
N CYS A 221 18.78 -6.00 0.68
CA CYS A 221 17.61 -5.54 -0.07
C CYS A 221 17.87 -4.13 -0.62
N GLN A 222 17.79 -3.98 -1.94
CA GLN A 222 17.92 -2.69 -2.62
C GLN A 222 16.85 -2.55 -3.69
N GLY A 223 15.99 -1.54 -3.55
CA GLY A 223 14.90 -1.27 -4.50
C GLY A 223 13.92 -2.44 -4.64
N GLY A 224 13.73 -3.22 -3.57
CA GLY A 224 12.83 -4.38 -3.54
C GLY A 224 13.40 -5.62 -4.22
N LYS A 225 14.72 -5.64 -4.46
CA LYS A 225 15.43 -6.79 -5.03
C LYS A 225 16.57 -7.18 -4.11
N CYS A 226 16.76 -8.49 -3.95
CA CYS A 226 17.95 -9.00 -3.27
C CYS A 226 19.16 -8.81 -4.17
N VAL A 227 20.07 -7.95 -3.73
CA VAL A 227 21.30 -7.61 -4.44
C VAL A 227 22.49 -8.09 -3.62
N PHE A 228 23.37 -8.84 -4.27
CA PHE A 228 24.66 -9.25 -3.74
C PHE A 228 25.67 -8.12 -3.95
N ASN A 229 26.04 -7.44 -2.87
CA ASN A 229 27.15 -6.49 -2.89
C ASN A 229 28.44 -7.26 -2.65
N CYS A 230 29.19 -7.54 -3.71
CA CYS A 230 30.51 -8.14 -3.55
C CYS A 230 31.55 -7.06 -3.26
N PRO A 231 32.50 -7.32 -2.32
CA PRO A 231 33.66 -6.47 -2.11
C PRO A 231 34.44 -6.21 -3.40
N THR A 232 35.29 -5.18 -3.41
CA THR A 232 36.11 -4.80 -4.56
C THR A 232 36.87 -6.02 -5.13
N HIS A 233 36.75 -6.20 -6.44
CA HIS A 233 37.35 -7.26 -7.27
C HIS A 233 36.68 -8.65 -7.16
N GLN A 234 35.52 -8.76 -6.52
CA GLN A 234 34.69 -9.96 -6.56
C GLN A 234 33.46 -9.76 -7.45
N VAL A 235 33.00 -10.85 -8.08
CA VAL A 235 31.75 -10.86 -8.87
C VAL A 235 30.82 -11.97 -8.38
N VAL A 236 29.53 -11.81 -8.62
CA VAL A 236 28.53 -12.80 -8.21
C VAL A 236 28.56 -13.99 -9.17
N CYS A 237 29.02 -15.14 -8.69
CA CYS A 237 28.93 -16.41 -9.40
C CYS A 237 28.00 -17.34 -8.62
N ASN A 238 26.88 -17.76 -9.23
CA ASN A 238 25.88 -18.64 -8.61
C ASN A 238 25.43 -18.18 -7.21
N ASN A 239 25.09 -16.89 -7.06
CA ASN A 239 24.64 -16.29 -5.79
C ASN A 239 25.68 -16.32 -4.65
N VAL A 240 26.97 -16.36 -4.99
CA VAL A 240 28.10 -16.21 -4.06
C VAL A 240 29.11 -15.24 -4.66
N CYS A 241 29.72 -14.41 -3.83
CA CYS A 241 30.80 -13.54 -4.26
C CYS A 241 32.09 -14.34 -4.44
N VAL A 242 32.66 -14.27 -5.64
CA VAL A 242 33.87 -15.00 -6.03
C VAL A 242 34.92 -14.03 -6.54
N ASP A 243 36.16 -14.18 -6.07
CA ASP A 243 37.31 -13.46 -6.59
C ASP A 243 37.79 -14.12 -7.89
N ILE A 244 37.27 -13.64 -9.01
CA ILE A 244 37.61 -14.14 -10.34
C ILE A 244 39.07 -13.83 -10.75
N SER A 245 39.82 -13.08 -9.94
CA SER A 245 41.22 -12.76 -10.23
C SER A 245 42.18 -13.88 -9.85
N ASN A 246 41.78 -14.77 -8.92
CA ASN A 246 42.61 -15.84 -8.37
C ASN A 246 41.87 -17.17 -8.15
N ASP A 247 40.55 -17.21 -8.30
CA ASP A 247 39.78 -18.46 -8.26
C ASP A 247 40.01 -19.27 -9.54
N ARG A 248 40.61 -20.45 -9.38
CA ARG A 248 40.90 -21.39 -10.48
C ARG A 248 39.64 -21.85 -11.22
N SER A 249 38.52 -21.99 -10.54
CA SER A 249 37.24 -22.46 -11.10
C SER A 249 36.43 -21.35 -11.78
N ASN A 250 36.78 -20.09 -11.52
CA ASN A 250 36.05 -18.90 -11.97
C ASN A 250 36.99 -17.84 -12.56
N CYS A 251 38.04 -18.25 -13.30
CA CYS A 251 39.13 -17.36 -13.65
C CYS A 251 38.75 -16.35 -14.76
N GLY A 252 38.64 -15.07 -14.38
CA GLY A 252 38.27 -13.94 -15.24
C GLY A 252 36.78 -13.81 -15.53
N VAL A 253 36.02 -14.91 -15.47
CA VAL A 253 34.55 -14.95 -15.56
C VAL A 253 34.03 -16.17 -14.77
N CYS A 254 32.78 -16.11 -14.31
CA CYS A 254 32.14 -17.22 -13.61
C CYS A 254 32.16 -18.51 -14.43
N GLY A 255 32.50 -19.63 -13.78
CA GLY A 255 32.52 -20.97 -14.38
C GLY A 255 33.70 -21.26 -15.31
N LYS A 256 34.59 -20.29 -15.59
CA LYS A 256 35.80 -20.55 -16.38
C LYS A 256 36.87 -21.21 -15.53
N THR A 257 36.91 -22.54 -15.58
CA THR A 257 37.93 -23.32 -14.89
C THR A 257 39.24 -23.34 -15.68
N CYS A 258 40.36 -23.09 -15.00
CA CYS A 258 41.67 -23.20 -15.64
C CYS A 258 42.04 -24.66 -15.95
N PRO A 259 42.65 -24.94 -17.12
CA PRO A 259 43.15 -26.26 -17.50
C PRO A 259 44.01 -26.94 -16.43
N SER A 260 44.18 -28.26 -16.55
CA SER A 260 45.01 -29.01 -15.60
C SER A 260 46.44 -28.45 -15.57
N GLY A 261 46.94 -28.18 -14.37
CA GLY A 261 48.26 -27.57 -14.16
C GLY A 261 48.31 -26.04 -14.24
N GLN A 262 47.20 -25.35 -14.56
CA GLN A 262 47.14 -23.90 -14.59
C GLN A 262 46.56 -23.29 -13.32
N LEU A 263 47.04 -22.09 -13.00
CA LEU A 263 46.64 -21.24 -11.89
C LEU A 263 45.85 -20.04 -12.42
N CYS A 264 44.92 -19.50 -11.64
CA CYS A 264 44.33 -18.21 -11.95
C CYS A 264 45.17 -17.08 -11.35
N ALA A 265 45.62 -16.15 -12.19
CA ALA A 265 46.31 -14.95 -11.73
C ALA A 265 45.85 -13.74 -12.57
N LYS A 266 45.41 -12.68 -11.89
CA LYS A 266 44.84 -11.48 -12.52
C LYS A 266 43.71 -11.80 -13.52
N GLY A 267 42.93 -12.84 -13.24
CA GLY A 267 41.80 -13.27 -14.08
C GLY A 267 42.19 -14.03 -15.36
N GLN A 268 43.45 -14.48 -15.45
CA GLN A 268 43.94 -15.28 -16.56
C GLN A 268 44.53 -16.60 -16.06
N CYS A 269 44.32 -17.66 -16.83
CA CYS A 269 44.93 -18.94 -16.56
C CYS A 269 46.38 -18.93 -17.02
N THR A 270 47.30 -19.24 -16.11
CA THR A 270 48.74 -19.16 -16.35
C THR A 270 49.42 -20.45 -15.87
N GLN A 271 50.56 -20.80 -16.48
CA GLN A 271 51.39 -21.93 -16.03
C GLN A 271 52.27 -21.56 -14.82
N THR A 272 52.57 -20.28 -14.63
CA THR A 272 53.51 -19.78 -13.62
C THR A 272 53.04 -18.45 -13.08
N CYS A 273 53.28 -18.18 -11.80
CA CYS A 273 52.90 -16.92 -11.20
C CYS A 273 53.52 -15.70 -11.91
N PRO A 274 52.75 -14.61 -12.11
CA PRO A 274 53.28 -13.38 -12.67
C PRO A 274 54.49 -12.86 -11.89
N ARG A 275 55.39 -12.14 -12.58
CA ARG A 275 56.55 -11.50 -11.95
C ARG A 275 56.12 -10.66 -10.74
N GLY A 276 56.81 -10.82 -9.61
CA GLY A 276 56.49 -10.16 -8.35
C GLY A 276 55.50 -10.91 -7.44
N THR A 277 55.01 -12.09 -7.85
CA THR A 277 54.16 -12.96 -7.02
C THR A 277 54.78 -14.35 -6.86
N THR A 278 54.48 -15.00 -5.75
CA THR A 278 55.01 -16.33 -5.38
C THR A 278 53.88 -17.37 -5.38
N LEU A 279 54.18 -18.58 -5.84
CA LEU A 279 53.23 -19.69 -5.77
C LEU A 279 53.11 -20.20 -4.33
N CYS A 280 51.96 -19.94 -3.71
CA CYS A 280 51.64 -20.42 -2.37
C CYS A 280 50.56 -21.49 -2.46
N GLY A 281 51.00 -22.75 -2.62
CA GLY A 281 50.11 -23.87 -2.92
C GLY A 281 49.54 -23.74 -4.32
N ASN A 282 48.28 -23.33 -4.42
CA ASN A 282 47.49 -23.25 -5.64
C ASN A 282 47.00 -21.81 -5.93
N VAL A 283 47.56 -20.81 -5.25
CA VAL A 283 47.31 -19.38 -5.49
C VAL A 283 48.63 -18.64 -5.70
N CYS A 284 48.64 -17.65 -6.59
CA CYS A 284 49.73 -16.70 -6.71
C CYS A 284 49.49 -15.53 -5.76
N ALA A 285 50.36 -15.36 -4.78
CA ALA A 285 50.25 -14.31 -3.77
C ALA A 285 51.41 -13.32 -3.89
N ASP A 286 51.12 -12.02 -3.77
CA ASP A 286 52.15 -11.01 -3.55
C ASP A 286 52.55 -11.04 -2.07
N LEU A 287 53.74 -11.57 -1.76
CA LEU A 287 54.18 -11.70 -0.38
C LEU A 287 54.35 -10.35 0.32
N ASN A 288 54.36 -9.22 -0.39
CA ASN A 288 54.50 -7.90 0.20
C ASN A 288 53.17 -7.32 0.72
N SER A 289 52.04 -7.79 0.21
CA SER A 289 50.73 -7.19 0.48
C SER A 289 49.60 -8.20 0.71
N ALA A 290 49.81 -9.49 0.44
CA ALA A 290 48.78 -10.52 0.62
C ALA A 290 48.58 -10.84 2.10
N GLN A 291 47.39 -10.54 2.61
CA GLN A 291 46.99 -10.73 4.01
C GLN A 291 47.23 -12.16 4.53
N ASN A 292 47.03 -13.17 3.68
CA ASN A 292 47.13 -14.59 4.03
C ASN A 292 48.50 -15.21 3.70
N HIS A 293 49.41 -14.44 3.10
CA HIS A 293 50.72 -14.90 2.64
C HIS A 293 51.79 -13.83 2.87
N CYS A 294 51.76 -13.14 4.01
CA CYS A 294 52.60 -11.98 4.25
C CYS A 294 54.03 -12.38 4.58
N GLY A 295 54.99 -11.98 3.74
CA GLY A 295 56.42 -12.32 3.86
C GLY A 295 56.77 -13.77 3.49
N SER A 296 55.85 -14.71 3.73
CA SER A 296 56.00 -16.11 3.33
C SER A 296 54.64 -16.78 3.08
N CYS A 297 54.63 -17.86 2.31
CA CYS A 297 53.41 -18.57 1.98
C CYS A 297 52.70 -19.14 3.22
N GLY A 298 51.43 -18.79 3.40
CA GLY A 298 50.59 -19.30 4.48
C GLY A 298 50.74 -18.49 5.78
N ASN A 299 51.59 -17.48 5.80
CA ASN A 299 51.70 -16.57 6.94
C ASN A 299 50.58 -15.54 6.89
N ALA A 300 49.43 -15.88 7.48
CA ALA A 300 48.30 -14.98 7.59
C ALA A 300 48.48 -14.00 8.75
N CYS A 301 48.26 -12.71 8.49
CA CYS A 301 48.27 -11.70 9.53
C CYS A 301 47.08 -11.87 10.48
N SER A 302 47.35 -11.86 11.78
CA SER A 302 46.34 -11.94 12.83
C SER A 302 45.33 -10.78 12.75
N SER A 303 44.13 -10.97 13.34
CA SER A 303 43.09 -9.93 13.38
C SER A 303 43.65 -8.59 13.86
N GLY A 304 43.29 -7.50 13.15
CA GLY A 304 43.77 -6.14 13.42
C GLY A 304 45.15 -5.79 12.84
N LYS A 305 45.77 -6.68 12.04
CA LYS A 305 47.01 -6.39 11.30
C LYS A 305 46.76 -6.41 9.80
N THR A 306 47.55 -5.65 9.04
CA THR A 306 47.59 -5.70 7.57
C THR A 306 48.97 -6.16 7.10
N CYS A 307 49.06 -6.79 5.93
CA CYS A 307 50.34 -7.04 5.30
C CYS A 307 50.87 -5.76 4.61
N SER A 308 52.06 -5.31 4.99
CA SER A 308 52.75 -4.19 4.35
C SER A 308 54.25 -4.48 4.23
N SER A 309 54.78 -4.40 3.01
CA SER A 309 56.18 -4.75 2.70
C SER A 309 56.61 -6.13 3.24
N GLY A 310 55.68 -7.09 3.26
CA GLY A 310 55.92 -8.45 3.72
C GLY A 310 55.96 -8.62 5.23
N ILE A 311 55.52 -7.61 5.99
CA ILE A 311 55.45 -7.64 7.45
C ILE A 311 54.00 -7.37 7.87
N CYS A 312 53.48 -8.21 8.77
CA CYS A 312 52.19 -7.96 9.41
C CYS A 312 52.32 -6.80 10.40
N THR A 313 51.78 -5.65 10.02
CA THR A 313 51.83 -4.41 10.80
C THR A 313 50.45 -4.04 11.35
N THR A 314 50.43 -3.35 12.48
CA THR A 314 49.23 -2.73 13.06
C THR A 314 49.00 -1.30 12.56
N GLN A 315 49.86 -0.80 11.67
CA GLN A 315 49.83 0.58 11.18
C GLN A 315 49.57 0.65 9.68
N CYS A 316 48.52 1.37 9.32
CA CYS A 316 48.21 1.71 7.93
C CYS A 316 48.89 3.01 7.49
N PRO A 317 49.05 3.24 6.16
CA PRO A 317 49.49 4.53 5.65
C PRO A 317 48.65 5.68 6.19
N SER A 318 49.26 6.83 6.44
CA SER A 318 48.61 8.00 7.07
C SER A 318 47.35 8.51 6.33
N MET A 319 47.21 8.20 5.04
CA MET A 319 46.06 8.58 4.21
C MET A 319 44.85 7.64 4.36
N ILE A 320 45.03 6.42 4.88
CA ILE A 320 44.00 5.39 5.09
C ILE A 320 44.24 4.71 6.45
N PRO A 321 44.24 5.48 7.55
CA PRO A 321 44.84 5.06 8.82
C PRO A 321 44.07 3.96 9.56
N ASP A 322 42.82 3.72 9.18
CA ASP A 322 41.90 2.88 9.92
C ASP A 322 41.96 1.42 9.43
N ILE A 323 41.82 0.44 10.33
CA ILE A 323 41.83 -0.99 9.98
C ILE A 323 40.42 -1.55 10.12
N CYS A 324 39.82 -1.96 9.00
CA CYS A 324 38.54 -2.66 8.94
C CYS A 324 38.74 -4.03 8.29
N ASP A 325 38.36 -5.11 8.99
CA ASP A 325 38.54 -6.50 8.53
C ASP A 325 39.95 -6.83 8.01
N GLY A 326 40.97 -6.25 8.65
CA GLY A 326 42.38 -6.46 8.29
C GLY A 326 42.85 -5.68 7.05
N LYS A 327 42.03 -4.75 6.52
CA LYS A 327 42.38 -3.86 5.41
C LYS A 327 42.43 -2.39 5.86
N CYS A 328 43.40 -1.66 5.33
CA CYS A 328 43.48 -0.21 5.51
C CYS A 328 42.31 0.50 4.80
N THR A 329 41.63 1.35 5.54
CA THR A 329 40.38 2.00 5.18
C THR A 329 40.46 3.48 5.58
N TYR A 330 39.76 4.35 4.87
CA TYR A 330 39.61 5.76 5.24
C TYR A 330 38.19 6.00 5.73
N LEU A 331 37.96 5.92 7.05
CA LEU A 331 36.62 6.02 7.64
C LEU A 331 35.94 7.36 7.32
N MET A 332 36.71 8.38 6.96
CA MET A 332 36.19 9.71 6.68
C MET A 332 35.56 9.86 5.29
N GLY A 333 35.79 8.91 4.38
CA GLY A 333 35.30 8.99 3.00
C GLY A 333 34.85 7.65 2.40
N ASP A 334 35.02 6.53 3.09
CA ASP A 334 34.53 5.22 2.62
C ASP A 334 33.03 5.05 2.90
N PRO A 335 32.17 4.96 1.86
CA PRO A 335 30.72 4.75 2.04
C PRO A 335 30.37 3.40 2.68
N ASN A 336 31.28 2.43 2.73
CA ASN A 336 31.03 1.12 3.35
C ASN A 336 31.55 1.01 4.78
N ASN A 337 32.32 2.01 5.24
CA ASN A 337 32.95 2.04 6.55
C ASN A 337 32.90 3.47 7.12
N CYS A 338 31.77 4.16 6.97
CA CYS A 338 31.70 5.59 7.23
C CYS A 338 31.73 5.88 8.73
N GLY A 339 32.80 6.51 9.23
CA GLY A 339 33.00 6.85 10.64
C GLY A 339 33.38 5.67 11.54
N THR A 340 32.91 4.46 11.23
CA THR A 340 33.30 3.21 11.90
C THR A 340 33.24 2.04 10.91
N CYS A 341 34.02 0.99 11.18
CA CYS A 341 34.08 -0.19 10.33
C CYS A 341 32.70 -0.85 10.19
N GLY A 342 32.35 -1.23 8.96
CA GLY A 342 31.06 -1.85 8.64
C GLY A 342 29.85 -0.90 8.64
N ASN A 343 30.04 0.40 8.88
CA ASN A 343 28.95 1.37 8.76
C ASN A 343 28.74 1.76 7.29
N ILE A 344 27.76 1.11 6.66
CA ILE A 344 27.45 1.31 5.24
C ILE A 344 26.41 2.44 5.10
N CYS A 345 26.72 3.45 4.30
CA CYS A 345 25.81 4.54 3.97
C CYS A 345 24.63 4.05 3.11
N GLY A 346 23.44 4.59 3.38
CA GLY A 346 22.22 4.27 2.65
C GLY A 346 22.27 4.69 1.17
N SER A 347 21.32 4.19 0.38
CA SER A 347 21.15 4.57 -1.02
C SER A 347 21.01 6.10 -1.15
N ASN A 348 21.76 6.71 -2.06
CA ASN A 348 21.89 8.18 -2.24
C ASN A 348 22.59 8.95 -1.12
N MET A 349 23.39 8.28 -0.29
CA MET A 349 24.28 8.94 0.66
C MET A 349 25.75 8.78 0.26
N ASN A 350 26.57 9.77 0.59
CA ASN A 350 28.03 9.72 0.55
C ASN A 350 28.59 9.77 1.96
N CYS A 351 29.80 9.23 2.16
CA CYS A 351 30.54 9.44 3.39
C CYS A 351 31.31 10.77 3.31
N VAL A 352 30.98 11.71 4.19
CA VAL A 352 31.65 13.01 4.28
C VAL A 352 32.08 13.21 5.73
N ASN A 353 33.38 13.31 5.95
CA ASN A 353 33.99 13.45 7.28
C ASN A 353 33.46 12.40 8.28
N GLY A 354 33.34 11.15 7.83
CA GLY A 354 32.94 10.02 8.66
C GLY A 354 31.44 9.97 8.99
N THR A 355 30.63 10.76 8.27
CA THR A 355 29.18 10.75 8.43
C THR A 355 28.49 10.50 7.11
N CYS A 356 27.47 9.63 7.09
CA CYS A 356 26.64 9.42 5.91
C CYS A 356 25.73 10.62 5.69
N GLN A 357 25.91 11.31 4.56
CA GLN A 357 25.17 12.50 4.20
C GLN A 357 24.47 12.28 2.84
N PRO A 358 23.26 12.82 2.62
CA PRO A 358 22.62 12.80 1.31
C PRO A 358 23.55 13.39 0.22
N ARG A 359 23.51 12.81 -0.97
CA ARG A 359 24.12 13.37 -2.18
C ARG A 359 23.51 14.70 -2.58
#